data_AF-A0AA91LXG9-F1
#
_entry.id   AF-A0AA91LXG9-F1
#
_cell.length_a   1.000
_cell.length_b   1.000
_cell.length_c   1.000
_cell.angle_alpha   90.00
_cell.angle_beta   90.00
_cell.angle_gamma   90.00
#
_symmetry.space_group_name_H-M   'P 1'
#
loop_
_entity.id
_entity.type
_entity.pdbx_description
1 polymer ?
#
loop_
_entity_poly.entity_id
_entity_poly.type
_entity_poly.pdbx_seq_one_letter_code
_entity_poly.pdbx_strand_id
1 'polypeptide(L)'
;MQNETLEVIRSLVSDGLFQLGGAKVLGEHPGGVATEGERFVPWKESLDHSMHKISHTYVKHYDDPERWMYSAYLQLTDKGQDLARSIEDKDIQGYR
;
A
#
# COMPACT_ATOMS: atom_id res chain seq x y z
N MET A 1 -2.46 -12.19 -13.18
CA MET A 1 -2.77 -10.81 -12.72
C MET A 1 -2.92 -10.67 -11.22
N GLN A 2 -4.00 -11.12 -10.54
CA GLN A 2 -4.17 -10.81 -9.09
C GLN A 2 -3.08 -11.42 -8.20
N ASN A 3 -2.67 -12.67 -8.47
CA ASN A 3 -1.59 -13.32 -7.72
C ASN A 3 -0.25 -12.62 -7.93
N GLU A 4 0.06 -12.16 -9.15
CA GLU A 4 1.27 -11.38 -9.44
C GLU A 4 1.26 -10.06 -8.67
N THR A 5 0.11 -9.37 -8.58
CA THR A 5 -0.02 -8.17 -7.75
C THR A 5 0.31 -8.46 -6.29
N LEU A 6 -0.22 -9.56 -5.73
CA LEU A 6 0.08 -9.96 -4.35
C LEU A 6 1.55 -10.33 -4.15
N GLU A 7 2.19 -10.97 -5.12
CA GLU A 7 3.62 -11.28 -5.09
C GLU A 7 4.48 -10.01 -5.09
N VAL A 8 4.14 -9.03 -5.92
CA VAL A 8 4.83 -7.72 -5.94
C VAL A 8 4.69 -7.03 -4.58
N ILE A 9 3.48 -6.97 -4.02
CA ILE A 9 3.24 -6.38 -2.69
C ILE A 9 4.09 -7.10 -1.64
N ARG A 10 4.08 -8.45 -1.64
CA ARG A 10 4.86 -9.25 -0.71
C ARG A 10 6.35 -8.95 -0.85
N SER A 11 6.89 -8.86 -2.06
CA SER A 11 8.30 -8.56 -2.31
C SER A 11 8.67 -7.18 -1.77
N LEU A 12 7.92 -6.14 -2.16
CA LEU A 12 8.19 -4.76 -1.77
C LEU A 12 8.18 -4.56 -0.24
N VAL A 13 7.25 -5.22 0.45
CA VAL A 13 7.15 -5.14 1.92
C VAL A 13 8.21 -5.99 2.60
N SER A 14 8.52 -7.19 2.05
CA SER A 14 9.60 -8.05 2.55
C SER A 14 10.96 -7.38 2.44
N ASP A 15 11.19 -6.64 1.36
CA ASP A 15 12.39 -5.83 1.14
C ASP A 15 12.42 -4.57 2.01
N GLY A 16 11.36 -4.30 2.77
CA GLY A 16 11.24 -3.14 3.65
C GLY A 16 11.08 -1.81 2.91
N LEU A 17 10.68 -1.84 1.65
CA LEU A 17 10.46 -0.63 0.82
C LEU A 17 9.10 0.01 1.10
N PHE A 18 8.14 -0.81 1.53
CA PHE A 18 6.80 -0.36 1.89
C PHE A 18 6.35 -0.99 3.21
N GLN A 19 5.40 -0.34 3.88
CA GLN A 19 4.62 -0.87 4.99
C GLN A 19 3.16 -1.03 4.58
N LEU A 20 2.52 -2.08 5.09
CA LEU A 20 1.09 -2.32 4.93
C LEU A 20 0.31 -1.73 6.09
N GLY A 21 -0.86 -1.17 5.78
CA GLY A 21 -1.74 -0.56 6.76
C GLY A 21 -3.13 -0.28 6.24
N GLY A 22 -3.90 0.43 7.06
CA GLY A 22 -5.21 0.96 6.69
C GLY A 22 -5.25 2.47 6.82
N ALA A 23 -6.24 3.10 6.20
CA ALA A 23 -6.58 4.49 6.47
C ALA A 23 -7.57 4.55 7.66
N LYS A 24 -7.37 5.51 8.55
CA LYS A 24 -8.32 5.87 9.62
C LYS A 24 -8.42 7.37 9.78
N VAL A 25 -9.64 7.88 9.93
CA VAL A 25 -9.85 9.25 10.42
C VAL A 25 -9.40 9.31 11.88
N LEU A 26 -8.49 10.23 12.21
CA LEU A 26 -8.08 10.49 13.58
C LEU A 26 -8.77 11.78 14.06
N GLY A 27 -9.81 11.64 14.89
CA GLY A 27 -10.64 12.76 15.36
C GLY A 27 -11.93 12.92 14.56
N GLU A 28 -12.49 14.12 14.54
CA GLU A 28 -13.70 14.44 13.76
C GLU A 28 -13.36 14.55 12.27
N HIS A 29 -14.20 13.95 11.41
CA HIS A 29 -14.02 14.10 9.96
C HIS A 29 -14.36 15.54 9.57
N PRO A 30 -13.47 16.26 8.87
CA PRO A 30 -13.65 17.68 8.56
C PRO A 30 -14.78 18.00 7.56
N GLY A 31 -15.59 17.01 7.16
CA GLY A 31 -16.37 17.06 5.91
C GLY A 31 -15.45 17.05 4.68
N GLY A 32 -16.00 17.23 3.47
CA GLY A 32 -15.21 17.33 2.24
C GLY A 32 -15.03 16.00 1.49
N VAL A 33 -13.84 15.76 0.92
CA VAL A 33 -13.57 14.52 0.17
C VAL A 33 -13.37 13.35 1.13
N ALA A 34 -13.71 12.14 0.71
CA ALA A 34 -13.74 10.94 1.56
C ALA A 34 -12.40 10.62 2.26
N THR A 35 -11.27 11.08 1.71
CA THR A 35 -9.93 10.84 2.26
C THR A 35 -9.44 11.97 3.16
N GLU A 36 -10.22 13.04 3.33
CA GLU A 36 -9.79 14.21 4.10
C GLU A 36 -9.78 13.90 5.60
N GLY A 37 -8.63 14.08 6.25
CA GLY A 37 -8.44 13.72 7.65
C GLY A 37 -8.10 12.25 7.89
N GLU A 38 -8.09 11.42 6.86
CA GLU A 38 -7.58 10.05 6.96
C GLU A 38 -6.05 10.04 7.14
N ARG A 39 -5.58 9.20 8.05
CA ARG A 39 -4.16 8.93 8.30
C ARG A 39 -3.87 7.47 8.10
N PHE A 40 -2.70 7.18 7.55
CA PHE A 40 -2.19 5.82 7.48
C PHE A 40 -1.91 5.30 8.88
N VAL A 41 -2.37 4.08 9.16
CA VAL A 41 -2.10 3.34 10.38
C VAL A 41 -1.48 2.00 10.00
N PRO A 42 -0.20 1.75 10.35
CA PRO A 42 0.45 0.50 10.04
C PRO A 42 -0.26 -0.66 10.75
N TRP A 43 -0.39 -1.77 10.04
CA TRP A 43 -0.83 -3.03 10.63
C TRP A 43 0.27 -3.60 11.52
N LYS A 44 -0.11 -4.20 12.64
CA LYS A 44 0.82 -4.78 13.63
C LYS A 44 1.01 -6.28 13.44
N GLU A 45 0.18 -6.87 12.60
CA GLU A 45 0.19 -8.28 12.25
C GLU A 45 1.38 -8.63 11.36
N SER A 46 1.71 -9.92 11.28
CA SER A 46 2.78 -10.38 10.40
C SER A 46 2.44 -10.11 8.92
N LEU A 47 3.48 -10.08 8.07
CA LEU A 47 3.29 -9.95 6.63
C LEU A 47 2.40 -11.07 6.09
N ASP A 48 2.61 -12.32 6.50
CA ASP A 48 1.79 -13.44 6.03
C ASP A 48 0.31 -13.28 6.40
N HIS A 49 0.01 -12.83 7.62
CA HIS A 49 -1.36 -12.56 8.04
C HIS A 49 -1.98 -11.40 7.24
N SER A 50 -1.22 -10.33 7.02
CA SER A 50 -1.63 -9.19 6.21
C SER A 50 -1.91 -9.59 4.76
N MET A 51 -1.03 -10.40 4.15
CA MET A 51 -1.22 -10.91 2.79
C MET A 51 -2.42 -11.85 2.69
N HIS A 52 -2.66 -12.69 3.70
CA HIS A 52 -3.85 -13.53 3.74
C HIS A 52 -5.13 -12.69 3.77
N LYS A 53 -5.17 -11.64 4.61
CA LYS A 53 -6.28 -10.68 4.68
C LYS A 53 -6.53 -10.01 3.32
N ILE A 54 -5.49 -9.50 2.67
CA ILE A 54 -5.61 -8.85 1.35
C ILE A 54 -6.10 -9.85 0.31
N SER A 55 -5.52 -11.05 0.25
CA SER A 55 -5.95 -12.09 -0.69
C SER A 55 -7.41 -12.46 -0.48
N HIS A 56 -7.85 -12.61 0.77
CA HIS A 56 -9.23 -12.94 1.08
C HIS A 56 -10.21 -11.87 0.58
N THR A 57 -9.89 -10.59 0.73
CA THR A 57 -10.79 -9.50 0.31
C THR A 57 -10.68 -9.22 -1.19
N TYR A 58 -9.46 -9.05 -1.72
CA TYR A 58 -9.20 -8.64 -3.09
C TYR A 58 -9.48 -9.75 -4.12
N VAL A 59 -9.03 -10.99 -3.85
CA VAL A 59 -9.16 -12.07 -4.83
C VAL A 59 -10.56 -12.66 -4.80
N LYS A 60 -11.15 -12.88 -3.63
CA LYS A 60 -12.48 -13.50 -3.52
C LYS A 60 -13.62 -12.57 -3.92
N HIS A 61 -13.42 -11.26 -3.80
CA HIS A 61 -14.44 -10.25 -4.12
C HIS A 61 -13.99 -9.32 -5.24
N TYR A 62 -13.10 -9.78 -6.13
CA TYR A 62 -12.53 -8.96 -7.19
C TYR A 62 -13.61 -8.23 -8.03
N ASP A 63 -14.72 -8.91 -8.31
CA ASP A 63 -15.84 -8.38 -9.09
C ASP A 63 -16.73 -7.37 -8.34
N ASP A 64 -16.44 -7.10 -7.06
CA ASP A 64 -17.12 -6.10 -6.23
C ASP A 64 -16.11 -5.06 -5.69
N PRO A 65 -15.74 -4.05 -6.50
CA PRO A 65 -14.74 -3.04 -6.15
C PRO A 65 -15.00 -2.32 -4.83
N GLU A 66 -16.26 -2.06 -4.48
CA GLU A 66 -16.62 -1.37 -3.24
C GLU A 66 -16.15 -2.15 -2.00
N ARG A 67 -16.04 -3.48 -2.10
CA ARG A 67 -15.56 -4.32 -0.98
C ARG A 67 -14.06 -4.31 -0.77
N TRP A 68 -13.27 -4.02 -1.80
CA TRP A 68 -11.81 -4.19 -1.73
C TRP A 68 -10.99 -2.94 -1.99
N MET A 69 -11.54 -1.91 -2.65
CA MET A 69 -10.76 -0.77 -3.15
C MET A 69 -10.03 0.03 -2.05
N TYR A 70 -10.50 -0.02 -0.81
CA TYR A 70 -9.86 0.63 0.36
C TYR A 70 -9.47 -0.36 1.46
N SER A 71 -9.33 -1.64 1.12
CA SER A 71 -9.06 -2.70 2.10
C SER A 71 -7.62 -2.73 2.62
N ALA A 72 -6.68 -2.12 1.89
CA ALA A 72 -5.26 -2.05 2.23
C ALA A 72 -4.61 -0.81 1.63
N TYR A 73 -3.63 -0.26 2.34
CA TYR A 73 -2.81 0.86 1.91
C TYR A 73 -1.33 0.49 2.00
N LEU A 74 -0.55 1.04 1.07
CA LEU A 74 0.90 0.95 1.04
C LEU A 74 1.49 2.32 1.36
N GLN A 75 2.34 2.38 2.37
CA GLN A 75 3.12 3.58 2.67
C GLN A 75 4.59 3.31 2.37
N LEU A 76 5.22 4.22 1.63
CA LEU A 76 6.64 4.19 1.35
C LEU A 76 7.42 4.32 2.67
N THR A 77 8.44 3.49 2.88
CA THR A 77 9.38 3.68 3.98
C THR A 77 10.48 4.66 3.58
N ASP A 78 11.30 5.10 4.53
CA ASP A 78 12.50 5.89 4.22
C ASP A 78 13.42 5.17 3.21
N LYS A 79 13.62 3.85 3.42
CA LYS A 79 14.37 3.00 2.48
C LYS A 79 13.73 2.96 1.09
N GLY A 80 12.40 2.83 1.03
CA GLY A 80 11.65 2.88 -0.22
C GLY A 80 11.80 4.23 -0.93
N GLN A 81 11.79 5.32 -0.16
CA GLN A 81 11.95 6.67 -0.68
C GLN A 81 13.36 6.92 -1.24
N ASP A 82 14.40 6.45 -0.55
CA ASP A 82 15.77 6.52 -1.05
C ASP A 82 15.94 5.76 -2.36
N LEU A 83 15.37 4.55 -2.45
CA LEU A 83 15.42 3.76 -3.68
C LEU A 83 14.66 4.44 -4.83
N ALA A 84 13.46 4.94 -4.57
CA ALA A 84 12.66 5.64 -5.58
C ALA A 84 13.41 6.84 -6.16
N ARG A 85 13.99 7.68 -5.29
CA ARG A 85 14.83 8.81 -5.71
C ARG A 85 16.03 8.36 -6.55
N SER A 86 16.72 7.30 -6.15
CA SER A 86 17.86 6.79 -6.91
C SER A 86 17.49 6.31 -8.31
N ILE A 87 16.28 5.75 -8.49
CA ILE A 87 15.78 5.33 -9.80
C ILE A 87 15.47 6.56 -10.67
N GLU A 88 14.76 7.55 -10.12
CA GLU A 88 14.46 8.81 -10.82
C GLU A 88 15.73 9.53 -11.27
N ASP A 89 16.74 9.63 -10.40
CA ASP A 89 18.02 10.25 -10.72
C ASP A 89 18.73 9.53 -11.87
N LYS A 90 18.74 8.18 -11.86
CA LYS A 90 19.36 7.38 -12.93
C LYS A 90 18.65 7.54 -14.26
N ASP A 91 17.32 7.59 -14.25
CA ASP A 91 16.53 7.81 -15.46
C ASP A 91 16.88 9.18 -16.08
N ILE A 92 16.95 10.24 -15.27
CA ILE A 92 17.34 11.58 -15.72
C ILE A 92 18.76 11.61 -16.31
N GLN A 93 19.71 10.88 -15.72
CA GLN A 93 21.08 10.79 -16.25
C GLN A 93 21.16 9.99 -17.56
N GLY A 94 20.27 9.03 -17.79
CA GLY A 94 20.20 8.25 -19.04
C GLY A 94 19.75 9.06 -20.26
N TYR A 95 19.10 10.21 -20.05
CA TYR A 95 18.67 11.14 -21.11
C TYR A 95 19.68 12.27 -21.41
N ARG A 96 20.82 12.33 -20.71
CA ARG A 96 21.89 13.31 -20.94
C ARG A 96 23.04 12.71 -21.74
#